data_AF-A0A8B3GSI8-F1
#
_entry.id   AF-A0A8B3GSI8-F1
#
_cell.length_a   1.000
_cell.length_b   1.000
_cell.length_c   1.000
_cell.angle_alpha   90.00
_cell.angle_beta   90.00
_cell.angle_gamma   90.00
#
_symmetry.space_group_name_H-M   'P 1'
#
loop_
_entity.id
_entity.type
_entity.pdbx_description
1 polymer ?
#
loop_
_entity_poly.entity_id
_entity_poly.type
_entity_poly.pdbx_seq_one_letter_code
_entity_poly.pdbx_strand_id
1 'polypeptide(L)'
;MLVKSVSNILLPFYLQSYGGISAFESGLLMMLQSVVMLMITPFAGWLADHWNRYYLTILGLLVLIVSQVGYAFYPAKLSMAPIIWPIVLNGAGMALFLSPNNALTMGAVDASVSGVAGSLNSLARTIGMTIGISFGATLLFAQLPGVTRISPQSGAPFLHALAFVFWLATIVSVVGLIIVIFRTIRSRRTKASVQ
;
A
#
# COMPACT_ATOMS: atom_id res chain seq x y z
N MET A 1 -2.49 3.35 -4.00
CA MET A 1 -3.77 3.40 -3.27
C MET A 1 -4.53 2.09 -3.36
N LEU A 2 -4.75 1.55 -4.57
CA LEU A 2 -5.39 0.24 -4.76
C LEU A 2 -4.84 -0.84 -3.82
N VAL A 3 -3.54 -1.13 -3.89
CA VAL A 3 -2.90 -2.15 -3.05
C VAL A 3 -2.98 -1.85 -1.55
N LYS A 4 -2.83 -0.57 -1.15
CA LYS A 4 -2.99 -0.16 0.25
C LYS A 4 -4.39 -0.49 0.79
N SER A 5 -5.43 -0.24 -0.02
CA SER A 5 -6.81 -0.48 0.38
C SER A 5 -7.11 -1.96 0.57
N VAL A 6 -6.45 -2.85 -0.18
CA VAL A 6 -6.50 -4.31 0.05
C VAL A 6 -6.04 -4.63 1.47
N SER A 7 -4.89 -4.12 1.91
CA SER A 7 -4.41 -4.36 3.28
C SER A 7 -5.39 -3.82 4.32
N ASN A 8 -5.94 -2.61 4.11
CA ASN A 8 -6.87 -1.99 5.04
C ASN A 8 -8.16 -2.79 5.27
N ILE A 9 -8.69 -3.46 4.25
CA ILE A 9 -9.90 -4.28 4.40
C ILE A 9 -9.58 -5.69 4.92
N LEU A 10 -8.41 -6.27 4.57
CA LEU A 10 -8.05 -7.64 4.93
C LEU A 10 -7.46 -7.79 6.34
N LEU A 11 -6.76 -6.78 6.84
CA LEU A 11 -6.15 -6.79 8.18
C LEU A 11 -7.18 -7.05 9.31
N PRO A 12 -8.35 -6.37 9.34
CA PRO A 12 -9.40 -6.68 10.30
C PRO A 12 -9.91 -8.12 10.23
N PHE A 13 -10.06 -8.68 9.02
CA PHE A 13 -10.47 -10.08 8.86
C PHE A 13 -9.44 -11.04 9.45
N TYR A 14 -8.15 -10.77 9.28
CA TYR A 14 -7.08 -11.59 9.87
C TYR A 14 -7.00 -11.41 11.39
N LEU A 15 -6.99 -10.18 11.89
CA LEU A 15 -6.80 -9.90 13.32
C LEU A 15 -8.04 -10.26 14.14
N GLN A 16 -9.21 -9.74 13.75
CA GLN A 16 -10.44 -9.85 14.54
C GLN A 16 -11.19 -11.14 14.22
N SER A 17 -11.51 -11.38 12.94
CA SER A 17 -12.36 -12.53 12.57
C SER A 17 -11.62 -13.85 12.71
N TYR A 18 -10.41 -13.97 12.16
CA TYR A 18 -9.60 -15.18 12.25
C TYR A 18 -8.82 -15.27 13.56
N GLY A 19 -8.13 -14.20 13.93
CA GLY A 19 -7.26 -14.16 15.10
C GLY A 19 -7.99 -14.02 16.43
N GLY A 20 -9.26 -13.59 16.42
CA GLY A 20 -10.11 -13.50 17.61
C GLY A 20 -9.76 -12.37 18.59
N ILE A 21 -8.86 -11.45 18.23
CA ILE A 21 -8.55 -10.31 19.10
C ILE A 21 -9.64 -9.24 19.02
N SER A 22 -9.74 -8.42 20.05
CA SER A 22 -10.77 -7.38 20.11
C SER A 22 -10.62 -6.33 19.02
N ALA A 23 -11.72 -5.67 18.65
CA ALA A 23 -11.70 -4.55 17.71
C ALA A 23 -10.78 -3.40 18.20
N PHE A 24 -10.70 -3.20 19.52
CA PHE A 24 -9.81 -2.22 20.14
C PHE A 24 -8.33 -2.55 19.90
N GLU A 25 -7.92 -3.78 20.19
CA GLU A 25 -6.53 -4.24 19.97
C GLU A 25 -6.16 -4.23 18.48
N SER A 26 -7.07 -4.70 17.61
CA SER A 26 -6.90 -4.61 16.16
C SER A 26 -6.74 -3.17 15.70
N GLY A 27 -7.53 -2.24 16.26
CA GLY A 27 -7.43 -0.81 15.99
C GLY A 27 -6.07 -0.24 16.39
N LEU A 28 -5.58 -0.59 17.57
CA LEU A 28 -4.25 -0.17 18.04
C LEU A 28 -3.12 -0.66 17.13
N LEU A 29 -3.17 -1.94 16.71
CA LEU A 29 -2.19 -2.49 15.76
C LEU A 29 -2.24 -1.77 14.41
N MET A 30 -3.45 -1.56 13.87
CA MET A 30 -3.61 -0.85 12.60
C MET A 30 -3.24 0.63 12.70
N MET A 31 -3.33 1.24 13.88
CA MET A 31 -2.90 2.62 14.13
C MET A 31 -1.39 2.78 13.99
N LEU A 32 -0.59 1.74 14.23
CA LEU A 32 0.87 1.78 14.04
C LEU A 32 1.25 2.26 12.64
N GLN A 33 0.51 1.86 11.60
CA GLN A 33 0.78 2.33 10.23
C GLN A 33 0.69 3.86 10.13
N SER A 34 -0.32 4.46 10.79
CA SER A 34 -0.61 5.89 10.73
C SER A 34 0.38 6.67 11.57
N VAL A 35 0.76 6.14 12.74
CA VAL A 35 1.80 6.74 13.61
C VAL A 35 3.15 6.76 12.90
N VAL A 36 3.55 5.63 12.31
CA VAL A 36 4.81 5.54 11.55
C VAL A 36 4.78 6.47 10.34
N MET A 37 3.66 6.51 9.61
CA MET A 37 3.50 7.44 8.49
C MET A 37 3.60 8.90 8.96
N LEU A 38 2.94 9.27 10.06
CA LEU A 38 2.99 10.62 10.64
C LEU A 38 4.43 11.02 10.99
N MET A 39 5.19 10.11 11.62
CA MET A 39 6.58 10.36 12.01
C MET A 39 7.52 10.47 10.81
N ILE A 40 7.32 9.65 9.78
CA ILE A 40 8.22 9.59 8.62
C ILE A 40 7.87 10.65 7.56
N THR A 41 6.63 11.14 7.51
CA THR A 41 6.18 12.10 6.48
C THR A 41 7.02 13.39 6.43
N PRO A 42 7.33 14.07 7.55
CA PRO A 42 8.19 15.26 7.52
C PRO A 42 9.58 14.97 6.96
N PHE A 43 10.16 13.84 7.35
CA PHE A 43 11.46 13.39 6.84
C PHE A 43 11.40 13.09 5.34
N ALA A 44 10.35 12.40 4.89
CA ALA A 44 10.13 12.13 3.47
C ALA A 44 9.93 13.42 2.65
N GLY A 45 9.27 14.43 3.21
CA GLY A 45 9.12 15.76 2.62
C GLY A 45 10.47 16.48 2.49
N TRP A 46 11.21 16.59 3.59
CA TRP A 46 12.55 17.19 3.58
C TRP A 46 13.48 16.51 2.56
N LEU A 47 13.47 15.18 2.51
CA LEU A 47 14.27 14.40 1.58
C LEU A 47 13.82 14.62 0.12
N ALA A 48 12.53 14.84 -0.13
CA ALA A 48 11.98 15.13 -1.45
C ALA A 48 12.34 16.53 -1.98
N ASP A 49 12.72 17.45 -1.10
CA ASP A 49 13.18 18.78 -1.48
C ASP A 49 14.69 18.82 -1.76
N HIS A 50 15.47 17.96 -1.10
CA HIS A 50 16.93 17.93 -1.24
C HIS A 50 17.45 16.82 -2.16
N TRP A 51 16.63 15.79 -2.43
CA TRP A 51 17.02 14.63 -3.23
C TRP A 51 16.07 14.40 -4.40
N ASN A 52 16.43 13.47 -5.30
CA ASN A 52 15.64 13.22 -6.49
C ASN A 52 14.31 12.51 -6.13
N ARG A 53 13.21 13.24 -6.25
CA ARG A 53 11.83 12.80 -5.99
C ARG A 53 11.45 11.48 -6.67
N TYR A 54 12.01 11.19 -7.85
CA TYR A 54 11.76 9.92 -8.55
C TYR A 54 12.35 8.73 -7.80
N TYR A 55 13.59 8.84 -7.30
CA TYR A 55 14.22 7.76 -6.54
C TYR A 55 13.52 7.51 -5.20
N LEU A 56 13.04 8.57 -4.55
CA LEU A 56 12.26 8.42 -3.33
C LEU A 56 10.93 7.71 -3.56
N THR A 57 10.26 8.02 -4.67
CA THR A 57 9.03 7.32 -5.06
C THR A 57 9.29 5.83 -5.32
N ILE A 58 10.41 5.49 -5.98
CA ILE A 58 10.84 4.10 -6.22
C ILE A 58 11.16 3.39 -4.90
N LEU A 59 11.90 4.04 -3.99
CA LEU A 59 12.24 3.48 -2.69
C LEU A 59 10.98 3.21 -1.86
N GLY A 60 10.04 4.15 -1.81
CA GLY A 60 8.75 3.96 -1.14
C GLY A 60 7.98 2.78 -1.70
N LEU A 61 7.94 2.60 -3.03
CA LEU A 61 7.31 1.44 -3.66
C LEU A 61 8.00 0.12 -3.31
N LEU A 62 9.33 0.09 -3.25
CA LEU A 62 10.08 -1.10 -2.83
C LEU A 62 9.73 -1.49 -1.39
N VAL A 63 9.71 -0.51 -0.48
CA VAL A 63 9.32 -0.74 0.93
C VAL A 63 7.87 -1.26 1.02
N LEU A 64 6.96 -0.70 0.22
CA LEU A 64 5.57 -1.17 0.15
C LEU A 64 5.48 -2.61 -0.37
N ILE A 65 6.27 -2.99 -1.38
CA ILE A 65 6.33 -4.37 -1.89
C ILE A 65 6.77 -5.32 -0.79
N VAL A 66 7.83 -4.98 -0.04
CA VAL A 66 8.31 -5.81 1.09
C VAL A 66 7.25 -5.94 2.18
N SER A 67 6.51 -4.86 2.48
CA SER A 67 5.35 -4.91 3.38
C SER A 67 4.26 -5.87 2.89
N GLN A 68 3.91 -5.86 1.59
CA GLN A 68 2.91 -6.78 1.03
C GLN A 68 3.37 -8.24 1.09
N VAL A 69 4.65 -8.51 0.82
CA VAL A 69 5.23 -9.84 0.98
C VAL A 69 5.12 -10.28 2.45
N GLY A 70 5.39 -9.38 3.40
CA GLY A 70 5.20 -9.65 4.82
C GLY A 70 3.79 -10.06 5.21
N TYR A 71 2.78 -9.36 4.67
CA TYR A 71 1.38 -9.71 4.88
C TYR A 71 1.01 -11.09 4.32
N ALA A 72 1.66 -11.52 3.24
CA ALA A 72 1.46 -12.86 2.67
C ALA A 72 1.99 -14.00 3.56
N PHE A 73 2.90 -13.70 4.49
CA PHE A 73 3.50 -14.67 5.43
C PHE A 73 2.92 -14.60 6.84
N TYR A 74 1.71 -14.06 7.00
CA TYR A 74 1.06 -13.99 8.29
C TYR A 74 0.83 -15.38 8.91
N PRO A 75 1.22 -15.59 10.18
CA PRO A 75 1.20 -16.90 10.81
C PRO A 75 -0.22 -17.34 11.18
N ALA A 76 -0.42 -18.65 11.32
CA ALA A 76 -1.68 -19.20 11.82
C ALA A 76 -1.95 -18.85 13.29
N LYS A 77 -0.90 -18.90 14.11
CA LYS A 77 -0.97 -18.44 15.50
C LYS A 77 -0.50 -16.99 15.55
N LEU A 78 -1.33 -16.12 16.10
CA LEU A 78 -0.97 -14.71 16.27
C LEU A 78 0.32 -14.59 17.08
N SER A 79 1.31 -13.96 16.46
CA SER A 79 2.56 -13.56 17.09
C SER A 79 2.83 -12.11 16.69
N MET A 80 3.19 -11.29 17.67
CA MET A 80 3.26 -9.83 17.48
C MET A 80 4.35 -9.43 16.50
N ALA A 81 5.52 -10.06 16.57
CA ALA A 81 6.65 -9.73 15.70
C ALA A 81 6.31 -9.82 14.20
N PRO A 82 5.84 -10.97 13.65
CA PRO A 82 5.53 -11.09 12.22
C PRO A 82 4.35 -10.21 11.75
N ILE A 83 3.49 -9.76 12.66
CA ILE A 83 2.35 -8.88 12.36
C ILE A 83 2.77 -7.41 12.34
N ILE A 84 3.64 -6.99 13.26
CA ILE A 84 3.98 -5.58 13.43
C ILE A 84 4.89 -5.07 12.30
N TRP A 85 5.91 -5.83 11.91
CA TRP A 85 6.90 -5.33 10.94
C TRP A 85 6.28 -4.98 9.57
N PRO A 86 5.34 -5.76 8.98
CA PRO A 86 4.74 -5.40 7.70
C PRO A 86 3.87 -4.15 7.80
N ILE A 87 3.19 -3.95 8.94
CA ILE A 87 2.38 -2.76 9.23
C ILE A 87 3.26 -1.51 9.32
N VAL A 88 4.38 -1.60 10.03
CA VAL A 88 5.35 -0.51 10.16
C VAL A 88 5.95 -0.16 8.80
N LEU A 89 6.38 -1.16 8.02
CA LEU A 89 6.90 -0.93 6.66
C LEU A 89 5.83 -0.34 5.75
N ASN A 90 4.55 -0.71 5.91
CA ASN A 90 3.48 -0.11 5.13
C ASN A 90 3.38 1.40 5.37
N GLY A 91 3.36 1.81 6.64
CA GLY A 91 3.32 3.23 7.02
C GLY A 91 4.53 4.00 6.49
N ALA A 92 5.74 3.44 6.66
CA ALA A 92 6.97 4.04 6.19
C ALA A 92 7.02 4.17 4.65
N GLY A 93 6.71 3.09 3.94
CA GLY A 93 6.67 3.07 2.48
C GLY A 93 5.61 4.03 1.93
N MET A 94 4.46 4.15 2.59
CA MET A 94 3.43 5.11 2.23
C MET A 94 3.91 6.56 2.39
N ALA A 95 4.60 6.90 3.49
CA ALA A 95 5.16 8.24 3.69
C ALA A 95 6.18 8.60 2.60
N LEU A 96 7.12 7.68 2.34
CA LEU A 96 8.18 7.85 1.32
C LEU A 96 7.63 7.92 -0.11
N PHE A 97 6.51 7.27 -0.39
CA PHE A 97 5.87 7.30 -1.70
C PHE A 97 4.98 8.53 -1.89
N LEU A 98 4.11 8.83 -0.91
CA LEU A 98 3.00 9.76 -1.09
C LEU A 98 3.44 11.22 -1.23
N SER A 99 4.45 11.61 -0.45
CA SER A 99 4.97 12.98 -0.42
C SER A 99 5.62 13.37 -1.75
N PRO A 100 6.69 12.70 -2.23
CA PRO A 100 7.33 13.05 -3.50
C PRO A 100 6.42 12.83 -4.72
N ASN A 101 5.54 11.82 -4.69
CA ASN A 101 4.60 11.59 -5.79
C ASN A 101 3.62 12.76 -5.98
N ASN A 102 3.08 13.31 -4.88
CA ASN A 102 2.22 14.49 -4.96
C ASN A 102 2.97 15.71 -5.47
N ALA A 103 4.18 15.94 -4.98
CA ALA A 103 5.02 17.04 -5.42
C ALA A 103 5.36 16.93 -6.93
N LEU A 104 5.67 15.73 -7.43
CA LEU A 104 5.92 15.48 -8.85
C LEU A 104 4.67 15.68 -9.70
N THR A 105 3.50 15.27 -9.21
CA THR A 105 2.24 15.39 -9.94
C THR A 105 1.80 16.85 -10.04
N MET A 106 1.85 17.59 -8.93
CA MET A 106 1.47 19.01 -8.91
C MET A 106 2.50 19.90 -9.59
N GLY A 107 3.79 19.56 -9.51
CA GLY A 107 4.85 20.29 -10.21
C GLY A 107 4.89 20.08 -11.72
N ALA A 108 4.07 19.17 -12.27
CA ALA A 108 3.97 18.91 -13.70
C ALA A 108 2.87 19.73 -14.41
N VAL A 109 2.10 20.53 -13.65
CA VAL A 109 1.00 21.34 -14.16
C VAL A 109 1.18 22.80 -13.78
N ASP A 110 0.63 23.70 -14.59
CA ASP A 110 0.63 25.13 -14.27
C ASP A 110 -0.21 25.43 -13.03
N ALA A 111 0.20 26.44 -12.27
CA ALA A 111 -0.47 26.83 -11.02
C ALA A 111 -1.96 27.18 -11.22
N SER A 112 -2.32 27.74 -12.38
CA SER A 112 -3.69 28.10 -12.75
C SER A 112 -4.65 26.91 -12.85
N VAL A 113 -4.15 25.71 -13.12
CA VAL A 113 -4.95 24.47 -13.25
C VAL A 113 -4.65 23.45 -12.16
N SER A 114 -3.84 23.81 -11.16
CA SER A 114 -3.46 22.94 -10.03
C SER A 114 -4.66 22.38 -9.27
N GLY A 115 -5.74 23.16 -9.13
CA GLY A 115 -7.01 22.69 -8.53
C GLY A 115 -7.66 21.55 -9.30
N VAL A 116 -7.65 21.61 -10.63
CA VAL A 116 -8.18 20.54 -11.51
C VAL A 116 -7.28 19.30 -11.48
N ALA A 117 -5.95 19.49 -11.49
CA ALA A 117 -5.02 18.38 -11.35
C ALA A 117 -5.15 17.69 -9.98
N GLY A 118 -5.35 18.48 -8.92
CA GLY A 118 -5.62 18.00 -7.56
C GLY A 118 -6.88 17.16 -7.48
N SER A 119 -7.99 17.63 -8.06
CA SER A 119 -9.26 16.89 -8.06
C SER A 119 -9.15 15.60 -8.86
N LEU A 120 -8.49 15.61 -10.02
CA LEU A 120 -8.27 14.40 -10.83
C LEU A 120 -7.36 13.38 -10.11
N ASN A 121 -6.30 13.84 -9.43
CA ASN A 121 -5.46 12.97 -8.60
C ASN A 121 -6.25 12.36 -7.44
N SER A 122 -7.11 13.14 -6.78
CA SER A 122 -8.01 12.63 -5.74
C SER A 122 -8.98 11.59 -6.29
N LEU A 123 -9.61 11.87 -7.43
CA LEU A 123 -10.51 10.94 -8.12
C LEU A 123 -9.81 9.62 -8.46
N ALA A 124 -8.62 9.68 -9.06
CA ALA A 124 -7.82 8.50 -9.39
C ALA A 124 -7.48 7.67 -8.15
N ARG A 125 -7.17 8.32 -7.01
CA ARG A 125 -6.95 7.64 -5.74
C ARG A 125 -8.22 6.95 -5.26
N THR A 126 -9.35 7.63 -5.27
CA THR A 126 -10.64 7.08 -4.84
C THR A 126 -11.04 5.87 -5.68
N ILE A 127 -10.94 5.97 -7.01
CA ILE A 127 -11.16 4.82 -7.91
C ILE A 127 -10.24 3.67 -7.54
N GLY A 128 -8.95 3.94 -7.36
CA GLY A 128 -7.99 2.93 -6.94
C GLY A 128 -8.38 2.27 -5.61
N MET A 129 -8.78 3.05 -4.61
CA MET A 129 -9.22 2.54 -3.30
C MET A 129 -10.46 1.66 -3.43
N THR A 130 -11.49 2.12 -4.16
CA THR A 130 -12.72 1.36 -4.38
C THR A 130 -12.44 0.04 -5.07
N ILE A 131 -11.66 0.05 -6.17
CA ILE A 131 -11.24 -1.18 -6.86
C ILE A 131 -10.47 -2.08 -5.90
N GLY A 132 -9.54 -1.54 -5.11
CA GLY A 132 -8.75 -2.31 -4.16
C GLY A 132 -9.60 -3.00 -3.09
N ILE A 133 -10.59 -2.31 -2.53
CA ILE A 133 -11.51 -2.87 -1.54
C ILE A 133 -12.34 -3.99 -2.17
N SER A 134 -12.99 -3.72 -3.31
CA SER A 134 -13.83 -4.69 -3.99
C SER A 134 -13.03 -5.91 -4.44
N PHE A 135 -11.86 -5.69 -5.04
CA PHE A 135 -10.96 -6.75 -5.50
C PHE A 135 -10.46 -7.61 -4.34
N GLY A 136 -9.96 -6.97 -3.27
CA GLY A 136 -9.44 -7.68 -2.11
C GLY A 136 -10.48 -8.56 -1.43
N ALA A 137 -11.68 -8.03 -1.19
CA ALA A 137 -12.77 -8.79 -0.59
C ALA A 137 -13.26 -9.92 -1.51
N THR A 138 -13.52 -9.61 -2.79
CA THR A 138 -14.02 -10.61 -3.76
C THR A 138 -13.05 -11.77 -3.91
N LEU A 139 -11.76 -11.48 -4.04
CA LEU A 139 -10.74 -12.49 -4.25
C LEU A 139 -10.55 -13.37 -3.00
N LEU A 140 -10.63 -12.78 -1.81
CA LEU A 140 -10.58 -13.52 -0.55
C LEU A 140 -11.75 -14.52 -0.46
N PHE A 141 -12.98 -14.05 -0.66
CA PHE A 141 -14.17 -14.91 -0.54
C PHE A 141 -14.32 -15.90 -1.70
N ALA A 142 -13.81 -15.58 -2.90
CA ALA A 142 -13.76 -16.52 -4.02
C ALA A 142 -12.89 -17.75 -3.71
N GLN A 143 -11.86 -17.59 -2.87
CA GLN A 143 -11.01 -18.69 -2.39
C GLN A 143 -11.60 -19.46 -1.19
N LEU A 144 -12.75 -19.02 -0.67
CA LEU A 144 -13.40 -19.58 0.52
C LEU A 144 -14.86 -19.96 0.22
N PRO A 145 -15.11 -20.90 -0.71
CA PRO A 145 -16.47 -21.29 -1.07
C PRO A 145 -17.20 -21.87 0.15
N GLY A 146 -18.42 -21.36 0.41
CA GLY A 146 -19.25 -21.78 1.54
C GLY A 146 -18.93 -21.10 2.87
N VAL A 147 -17.86 -20.29 2.97
CA VAL A 147 -17.55 -19.50 4.17
C VAL A 147 -18.32 -18.20 4.13
N THR A 148 -19.42 -18.13 4.88
CA THR A 148 -20.23 -16.90 5.01
C THR A 148 -19.72 -15.97 6.11
N ARG A 149 -18.94 -16.50 7.06
CA ARG A 149 -18.30 -15.75 8.15
C ARG A 149 -16.90 -16.32 8.41
N ILE A 150 -15.90 -15.44 8.42
CA ILE A 150 -14.54 -15.79 8.81
C ILE A 150 -14.52 -15.96 10.33
N SER A 151 -13.89 -17.03 10.79
CA SER A 151 -13.76 -17.36 12.21
C SER A 151 -12.40 -18.05 12.46
N PRO A 152 -12.01 -18.26 13.73
CA PRO A 152 -10.80 -19.03 14.03
C PRO A 152 -10.82 -20.46 13.45
N GLN A 153 -12.01 -21.02 13.22
CA GLN A 153 -12.20 -22.34 12.60
C GLN A 153 -11.96 -22.34 11.08
N SER A 154 -11.91 -21.17 10.42
CA SER A 154 -11.59 -21.07 8.99
C SER A 154 -10.17 -21.57 8.66
N GLY A 155 -9.29 -21.67 9.66
CA GLY A 155 -8.04 -22.43 9.60
C GLY A 155 -7.10 -22.05 8.45
N ALA A 156 -6.40 -23.05 7.93
CA ALA A 156 -5.44 -22.89 6.83
C ALA A 156 -6.05 -22.35 5.52
N PRO A 157 -7.27 -22.73 5.09
CA PRO A 157 -7.89 -22.17 3.89
C PRO A 157 -7.94 -20.64 3.89
N PHE A 158 -8.29 -20.02 5.02
CA PHE A 158 -8.31 -18.57 5.14
C PHE A 158 -6.92 -17.95 4.97
N LEU A 159 -5.89 -18.53 5.58
CA LEU A 159 -4.51 -18.03 5.43
C LEU A 159 -4.01 -18.16 4.00
N HIS A 160 -4.32 -19.25 3.30
CA HIS A 160 -3.98 -19.43 1.90
C HIS A 160 -4.70 -18.40 1.01
N ALA A 161 -5.99 -18.16 1.25
CA ALA A 161 -6.75 -17.13 0.56
C ALA A 161 -6.13 -15.74 0.80
N LEU A 162 -5.83 -15.41 2.06
CA LEU A 162 -5.21 -14.15 2.45
C LEU A 162 -3.85 -13.94 1.76
N ALA A 163 -2.98 -14.95 1.81
CA ALA A 163 -1.68 -14.93 1.16
C ALA A 163 -1.81 -14.78 -0.36
N PHE A 164 -2.76 -15.48 -0.99
CA PHE A 164 -3.03 -15.37 -2.42
C PHE A 164 -3.39 -13.94 -2.84
N VAL A 165 -4.26 -13.27 -2.07
CA VAL A 165 -4.60 -11.86 -2.35
C VAL A 165 -3.37 -10.96 -2.22
N PHE A 166 -2.55 -11.14 -1.18
CA PHE A 166 -1.33 -10.33 -1.00
C PHE A 166 -0.25 -10.59 -2.04
N TRP A 167 -0.11 -11.83 -2.54
CA TRP A 167 0.78 -12.13 -3.67
C TRP A 167 0.33 -11.43 -4.95
N LEU A 168 -0.97 -11.43 -5.26
CA LEU A 168 -1.50 -10.68 -6.39
C LEU A 168 -1.32 -9.17 -6.22
N ALA A 169 -1.55 -8.63 -5.02
CA ALA A 169 -1.31 -7.23 -4.71
C ALA A 169 0.19 -6.85 -4.84
N THR A 170 1.08 -7.78 -4.53
CA THR A 170 2.54 -7.65 -4.73
C THR A 170 2.87 -7.58 -6.22
N ILE A 171 2.30 -8.47 -7.05
CA ILE A 171 2.49 -8.45 -8.51
C ILE A 171 2.02 -7.10 -9.09
N VAL A 172 0.84 -6.63 -8.69
CA VAL A 172 0.31 -5.32 -9.13
C VAL A 172 1.27 -4.18 -8.73
N SER A 173 1.84 -4.23 -7.52
CA SER A 173 2.83 -3.24 -7.06
C SER A 173 4.12 -3.31 -7.86
N VAL A 174 4.60 -4.50 -8.20
CA VAL A 174 5.81 -4.71 -9.03
C VAL A 174 5.60 -4.17 -10.45
N VAL A 175 4.44 -4.43 -11.06
CA VAL A 175 4.09 -3.84 -12.36
C VAL A 175 4.08 -2.31 -12.27
N GLY A 176 3.47 -1.75 -11.22
CA GLY A 176 3.50 -0.31 -10.98
C GLY A 176 4.91 0.26 -10.83
N LEU A 177 5.79 -0.44 -10.10
CA LEU A 177 7.20 -0.08 -9.94
C LEU A 177 7.93 -0.07 -11.29
N ILE A 178 7.75 -1.11 -12.11
CA ILE A 178 8.35 -1.22 -13.43
C ILE A 178 7.94 -0.03 -14.31
N ILE A 179 6.64 0.32 -14.33
CA ILE A 179 6.13 1.48 -15.08
C ILE A 179 6.80 2.78 -14.61
N VAL A 180 6.94 2.98 -13.30
CA VAL A 180 7.59 4.18 -12.73
C VAL A 180 9.07 4.24 -13.11
N ILE A 181 9.78 3.11 -13.07
CA ILE A 181 11.19 3.02 -13.48
C ILE A 181 11.33 3.37 -14.97
N PHE A 182 10.53 2.76 -15.85
CA PHE A 182 10.55 3.06 -17.29
C PHE A 182 10.26 4.52 -17.58
N ARG A 183 9.25 5.12 -16.93
CA ARG A 183 8.93 6.54 -17.06
C ARG A 183 10.11 7.42 -16.63
N THR A 184 10.77 7.07 -15.54
CA THR A 184 11.92 7.83 -15.01
C THR A 184 13.11 7.79 -15.96
N ILE A 185 13.43 6.64 -16.54
CA ILE A 185 14.51 6.49 -17.52
C ILE A 185 14.21 7.29 -18.79
N ARG A 186 12.97 7.21 -19.30
CA ARG A 186 12.57 7.93 -20.52
C ARG A 186 12.65 9.45 -20.34
N SER A 187 12.18 9.97 -19.21
CA SER A 187 12.25 11.40 -18.91
C SER A 187 13.68 11.95 -18.88
N ARG A 188 14.65 11.15 -18.42
CA ARG A 188 16.07 11.52 -18.45
C ARG A 188 16.64 11.58 -19.86
N ARG A 189 16.30 10.61 -20.72
CA ARG A 189 16.77 10.59 -22.12
C ARG A 189 16.31 11.81 -22.91
N THR A 190 15.05 12.23 -22.73
CA THR A 190 14.53 13.42 -23.42
C THR A 190 15.20 14.72 -22.98
N LYS A 191 15.61 14.83 -21.70
CA LYS A 191 16.38 16.01 -21.24
C LYS A 191 17.82 16.03 -21.77
N ALA A 192 18.42 14.85 -21.96
CA ALA A 192 19.78 14.71 -22.50
C ALA A 192 19.87 14.93 -24.03
N SER A 193 18.76 14.81 -24.77
CA SER A 193 18.71 15.03 -26.23
C SER A 193 18.36 16.47 -26.63
N VAL A 194 18.08 17.35 -25.66
CA VAL A 194 17.71 18.76 -25.87
C VAL A 194 18.86 19.70 -25.44
N GLN A 195 19.94 19.14 -24.88
CA GLN A 195 21.23 19.80 -24.64
C GLN A 195 22.19 19.44 -25.77
#